data_AF-A0A9W3WYD8-F1
#
_entry.id   AF-A0A9W3WYD8-F1
#
_cell.length_a   1.000
_cell.length_b   1.000
_cell.length_c   1.000
_cell.angle_alpha   90.00
_cell.angle_beta   90.00
_cell.angle_gamma   90.00
#
_symmetry.space_group_name_H-M   'P 1'
#
loop_
_entity.id
_entity.type
_entity.pdbx_description
1 polymer ?
#
loop_
_entity_poly.entity_id
_entity_poly.type
_entity_poly.pdbx_seq_one_letter_code
_entity_poly.pdbx_strand_id
1 'polypeptide(L)'
;MTELKQIKSRQDHTEEEMNKMKLLVDNELWLTEQHKGAVQRKVKQRVFELKKEGYDNASYQGIYGALKRHFGVAKYDKIPRKYYQNAMRFIAGWYPPERPSALDDYVS
;
A
#
# COMPACT_ATOMS: atom_id res chain seq x y z
N MET A 1 -32.13 -38.22 1.39
CA MET A 1 -31.10 -37.38 2.05
C MET A 1 -29.75 -37.34 1.32
N THR A 2 -29.55 -38.11 0.25
CA THR A 2 -28.26 -38.24 -0.46
C THR A 2 -27.98 -37.10 -1.45
N GLU A 3 -29.01 -36.58 -2.11
CA GLU A 3 -28.89 -35.51 -3.11
C GLU A 3 -28.50 -34.15 -2.51
N LEU A 4 -29.08 -33.80 -1.35
CA LEU A 4 -28.74 -32.58 -0.60
C LEU A 4 -27.25 -32.52 -0.20
N LYS A 5 -26.66 -33.66 0.16
CA LYS A 5 -25.21 -33.73 0.47
C LYS A 5 -24.34 -33.54 -0.77
N GLN A 6 -24.74 -34.11 -1.91
CA GLN A 6 -24.01 -33.95 -3.17
C GLN A 6 -24.09 -32.51 -3.71
N ILE A 7 -25.25 -31.87 -3.61
CA ILE A 7 -25.43 -30.47 -4.02
C ILE A 7 -24.56 -29.54 -3.17
N LYS A 8 -24.54 -29.74 -1.84
CA LYS A 8 -23.74 -28.93 -0.93
C LYS A 8 -22.24 -29.09 -1.17
N SER A 9 -21.78 -30.33 -1.39
CA SER A 9 -20.37 -30.59 -1.74
C SER A 9 -19.96 -29.95 -3.08
N ARG A 10 -20.86 -29.89 -4.07
CA ARG A 10 -20.60 -29.17 -5.33
C ARG A 10 -20.57 -27.66 -5.12
N GLN A 11 -21.43 -27.12 -4.25
CA GLN A 11 -21.40 -25.70 -3.89
C GLN A 11 -20.10 -25.30 -3.21
N ASP A 12 -19.68 -26.04 -2.18
CA ASP A 12 -18.46 -25.76 -1.43
C ASP A 12 -17.23 -25.79 -2.35
N HIS A 13 -17.18 -26.77 -3.26
CA HIS A 13 -16.11 -26.85 -4.26
C HIS A 13 -16.12 -25.69 -5.27
N THR A 14 -17.32 -25.27 -5.70
CA THR A 14 -17.45 -24.14 -6.64
C THR A 14 -17.06 -22.82 -5.98
N GLU A 15 -17.38 -22.62 -4.70
CA GLU A 15 -16.95 -21.45 -3.92
C GLU A 15 -15.43 -21.41 -3.73
N GLU A 16 -14.78 -22.55 -3.50
CA GLU A 16 -13.32 -22.63 -3.44
C GLU A 16 -12.67 -22.24 -4.78
N GLU A 17 -13.15 -22.78 -5.89
CA GLU A 17 -12.62 -22.45 -7.22
C GLU A 17 -12.87 -20.98 -7.58
N MET A 18 -14.04 -20.43 -7.24
CA MET A 18 -14.32 -19.00 -7.39
C MET A 18 -13.39 -18.12 -6.54
N ASN A 19 -13.10 -18.51 -5.30
CA ASN A 19 -12.18 -17.78 -4.43
C ASN A 19 -10.74 -17.81 -4.98
N LYS A 20 -10.29 -18.95 -5.52
CA LYS A 20 -8.98 -19.06 -6.19
C LYS A 20 -8.93 -18.17 -7.44
N MET A 21 -9.98 -18.18 -8.26
CA MET A 21 -10.06 -17.37 -9.48
C MET A 21 -10.04 -15.87 -9.15
N LYS A 22 -10.79 -15.45 -8.13
CA LYS A 22 -10.79 -14.06 -7.63
C LYS A 22 -9.40 -13.63 -7.17
N LEU A 23 -8.68 -14.50 -6.48
CA LEU A 23 -7.30 -14.22 -6.02
C LEU A 23 -6.32 -14.05 -7.18
N LEU A 24 -6.46 -14.85 -8.24
CA LEU A 24 -5.61 -14.75 -9.45
C LEU A 24 -5.86 -13.44 -10.21
N VAL A 25 -7.13 -13.08 -10.41
CA VAL A 25 -7.53 -11.83 -11.08
C VAL A 25 -7.12 -10.60 -10.27
N ASP A 26 -7.36 -10.61 -8.95
CA ASP A 26 -6.94 -9.50 -8.07
C ASP A 26 -5.41 -9.36 -8.04
N ASN A 27 -4.67 -10.47 -8.09
CA ASN A 27 -3.23 -10.41 -8.20
C ASN A 27 -2.82 -9.74 -9.51
N GLU A 28 -3.38 -10.12 -10.66
CA GLU A 28 -3.04 -9.49 -11.96
C GLU A 28 -3.32 -7.98 -11.99
N LEU A 29 -4.36 -7.53 -11.28
CA LEU A 29 -4.79 -6.13 -11.29
C LEU A 29 -4.00 -5.26 -10.30
N TRP A 30 -3.76 -5.74 -9.09
CA TRP A 30 -3.21 -4.97 -7.97
C TRP A 30 -1.77 -5.33 -7.63
N LEU A 31 -1.19 -4.64 -6.65
CA LEU A 31 0.13 -5.01 -6.13
C LEU A 31 0.12 -6.45 -5.62
N THR A 32 1.14 -7.24 -6.00
CA THR A 32 1.42 -8.53 -5.39
C THR A 32 1.83 -8.34 -3.92
N GLU A 33 1.75 -9.39 -3.11
CA GLU A 33 2.24 -9.35 -1.73
C GLU A 33 3.72 -8.92 -1.65
N GLN A 34 4.55 -9.38 -2.60
CA GLN A 34 5.95 -8.94 -2.70
C GLN A 34 6.07 -7.43 -2.95
N HIS A 35 5.27 -6.87 -3.86
CA HIS A 35 5.24 -5.43 -4.11
C HIS A 35 4.75 -4.66 -2.89
N LYS A 36 3.72 -5.15 -2.19
CA LYS A 36 3.22 -4.52 -0.95
C LYS A 36 4.34 -4.45 0.10
N GLY A 37 5.05 -5.54 0.32
CA GLY A 37 6.20 -5.58 1.23
C GLY A 37 7.34 -4.65 0.81
N ALA A 38 7.64 -4.57 -0.50
CA ALA A 38 8.63 -3.64 -1.03
C ALA A 38 8.24 -2.17 -0.82
N VAL A 39 6.98 -1.82 -1.07
CA VAL A 39 6.42 -0.47 -0.81
C VAL A 39 6.55 -0.14 0.68
N GLN A 40 6.14 -1.02 1.58
CA GLN A 40 6.26 -0.80 3.02
C GLN A 40 7.70 -0.53 3.47
N ARG A 41 8.65 -1.35 3.00
CA ARG A 41 10.08 -1.15 3.30
C ARG A 41 10.59 0.18 2.76
N LYS A 42 10.20 0.56 1.54
CA LYS A 42 10.62 1.82 0.92
C LYS A 42 10.05 3.03 1.67
N VAL A 43 8.79 2.98 2.11
CA VAL A 43 8.18 4.01 2.96
C VAL A 43 8.96 4.16 4.26
N LYS A 44 9.28 3.04 4.94
CA LYS A 44 10.07 3.06 6.18
C LYS A 44 11.45 3.67 5.98
N GLN A 45 12.14 3.24 4.93
CA GLN A 45 13.44 3.80 4.57
C GLN A 45 13.34 5.31 4.34
N ARG A 46 12.34 5.76 3.57
CA ARG A 46 12.18 7.18 3.24
C ARG A 46 11.91 8.04 4.46
N VAL A 47 11.03 7.60 5.37
CA VAL A 47 10.78 8.32 6.63
C VAL A 47 12.08 8.49 7.42
N PHE A 48 12.91 7.45 7.49
CA PHE A 48 14.17 7.50 8.21
C PHE A 48 15.20 8.43 7.54
N GLU A 49 15.31 8.40 6.22
CA GLU A 49 16.14 9.34 5.44
C GLU A 49 15.72 10.79 5.69
N LEU A 50 14.43 11.09 5.57
CA LEU A 50 13.90 12.43 5.78
C LEU A 50 14.13 12.93 7.21
N LYS A 51 13.96 12.08 8.23
CA LYS A 51 14.26 12.46 9.61
C LYS A 51 15.74 12.79 9.82
N LYS A 52 16.64 12.04 9.18
CA LYS A 52 18.09 12.37 9.19
C LYS A 52 18.41 13.68 8.47
N GLU A 53 17.62 14.05 7.47
CA GLU A 53 17.71 15.33 6.76
C GLU A 53 17.08 16.51 7.53
N GLY A 54 16.57 16.29 8.74
CA GLY A 54 15.94 17.32 9.59
C GLY A 54 14.44 17.53 9.36
N TYR A 55 13.76 16.61 8.67
CA TYR A 55 12.31 16.63 8.52
C TYR A 55 11.64 15.81 9.63
N ASP A 56 11.54 16.38 10.83
CA ASP A 56 10.93 15.71 12.00
C ASP A 56 9.46 15.33 11.80
N ASN A 57 8.75 16.12 11.00
CA ASN A 57 7.36 15.85 10.63
C ASN A 57 7.20 14.74 9.56
N ALA A 58 8.30 14.15 9.07
CA ALA A 58 8.22 12.99 8.18
C ALA A 58 7.58 11.80 8.90
N SER A 59 6.46 11.31 8.36
CA SER A 59 5.68 10.25 8.96
C SER A 59 5.23 9.21 7.93
N TYR A 60 5.06 7.97 8.39
CA TYR A 60 4.51 6.88 7.58
C TYR A 60 3.12 7.25 7.04
N GLN A 61 2.26 7.81 7.89
CA GLN A 61 0.91 8.24 7.53
C GLN A 61 0.94 9.32 6.45
N GLY A 62 1.91 10.26 6.50
CA GLY A 62 2.11 11.27 5.47
C GLY A 62 2.37 10.66 4.10
N ILE A 63 3.34 9.74 4.01
CA ILE A 63 3.68 9.07 2.74
C ILE A 63 2.53 8.19 2.24
N TYR A 64 1.90 7.39 3.10
CA TYR A 64 0.76 6.57 2.71
C TYR A 64 -0.45 7.41 2.28
N GLY A 65 -0.71 8.52 2.96
CA GLY A 65 -1.74 9.48 2.58
C GLY A 65 -1.46 10.12 1.22
N ALA A 66 -0.21 10.47 0.95
CA ALA A 66 0.22 11.00 -0.34
C ALA A 66 0.12 9.96 -1.47
N LEU A 67 0.52 8.71 -1.23
CA LEU A 67 0.36 7.61 -2.19
C LEU A 67 -1.11 7.39 -2.57
N LYS A 68 -2.01 7.32 -1.58
CA LYS A 68 -3.45 7.16 -1.81
C LYS A 68 -4.02 8.27 -2.68
N ARG A 69 -3.69 9.53 -2.36
CA ARG A 69 -4.12 10.70 -3.13
C ARG A 69 -3.56 10.70 -4.55
N HIS A 70 -2.26 10.42 -4.71
CA HIS A 70 -1.60 10.43 -6.01
C HIS A 70 -2.14 9.37 -6.98
N PHE A 71 -2.44 8.17 -6.48
CA PHE A 71 -2.95 7.07 -7.30
C PHE A 71 -4.49 6.96 -7.33
N GLY A 72 -5.21 7.81 -6.59
CA GLY A 72 -6.68 7.77 -6.53
C GLY A 72 -7.24 6.51 -5.88
N VAL A 73 -6.57 5.96 -4.86
CA VAL A 73 -6.90 4.66 -4.25
C VAL A 73 -7.22 4.78 -2.76
N ALA A 74 -8.12 3.94 -2.27
CA ALA A 74 -8.50 3.92 -0.85
C ALA A 74 -7.38 3.40 0.08
N LYS A 75 -6.52 2.52 -0.44
CA LYS A 75 -5.39 1.90 0.26
C LYS A 75 -4.23 1.69 -0.71
N TYR A 76 -2.99 1.72 -0.22
CA TYR A 76 -1.81 1.60 -1.08
C TYR A 76 -1.69 0.21 -1.73
N ASP A 77 -2.25 -0.84 -1.13
CA ASP A 77 -2.25 -2.19 -1.67
C ASP A 77 -3.18 -2.34 -2.88
N LYS A 78 -4.10 -1.39 -3.08
CA LYS A 78 -4.95 -1.23 -4.26
C LYS A 78 -4.33 -0.35 -5.34
N ILE A 79 -3.03 -0.07 -5.29
CA ILE A 79 -2.34 0.53 -6.44
C ILE A 79 -2.30 -0.53 -7.57
N PRO A 80 -2.73 -0.19 -8.80
CA PRO A 80 -2.62 -1.13 -9.92
C PRO A 80 -1.17 -1.56 -10.15
N ARG A 81 -0.95 -2.85 -10.45
CA ARG A 81 0.39 -3.43 -10.58
C ARG A 81 1.29 -2.67 -11.55
N LYS A 82 0.72 -2.22 -12.68
CA LYS A 82 1.40 -1.43 -13.71
C LYS A 82 2.04 -0.13 -13.19
N TYR A 83 1.57 0.39 -12.05
CA TYR A 83 2.08 1.59 -11.42
C TYR A 83 3.08 1.33 -10.29
N TYR A 84 3.47 0.07 -10.03
CA TYR A 84 4.41 -0.27 -8.96
C TYR A 84 5.70 0.57 -9.03
N GLN A 85 6.34 0.65 -10.20
CA GLN A 85 7.57 1.43 -10.36
C GLN A 85 7.33 2.94 -10.17
N ASN A 86 6.15 3.45 -10.55
CA ASN A 86 5.78 4.84 -10.30
C ASN A 86 5.60 5.09 -8.80
N ALA A 87 4.99 4.16 -8.06
CA ALA A 87 4.84 4.25 -6.61
C ALA A 87 6.20 4.27 -5.90
N MET A 88 7.15 3.43 -6.33
CA MET A 88 8.50 3.41 -5.77
C MET A 88 9.25 4.73 -6.00
N ARG A 89 9.14 5.29 -7.22
CA ARG A 89 9.71 6.61 -7.57
C ARG A 89 9.04 7.73 -6.78
N PHE A 90 7.72 7.69 -6.65
CA PHE A 90 6.96 8.65 -5.87
C PHE A 90 7.42 8.69 -4.41
N ILE A 91 7.57 7.52 -3.76
CA ILE A 91 8.05 7.44 -2.38
C ILE A 91 9.46 8.05 -2.27
N ALA A 92 10.35 7.73 -3.21
CA ALA A 92 11.72 8.27 -3.18
C ALA A 92 11.77 9.80 -3.33
N GLY A 93 10.86 10.40 -4.11
CA GLY A 93 10.79 11.84 -4.32
C GLY A 93 9.89 12.59 -3.33
N TRP A 94 9.20 11.89 -2.43
CA TRP A 94 8.26 12.54 -1.52
C TRP A 94 8.98 13.29 -0.39
N TYR A 95 8.45 14.46 -0.05
CA TYR A 95 8.82 15.28 1.10
C TYR A 95 7.55 15.71 1.86
N PRO A 96 7.64 15.94 3.18
CA PRO A 96 6.54 16.52 3.94
C PRO A 96 6.18 17.91 3.40
N PRO A 97 4.90 18.32 3.47
CA PRO A 97 4.44 19.60 2.92
C PRO A 97 5.04 20.83 3.61
N GLU A 98 5.53 20.69 4.84
CA GLU A 98 6.20 21.74 5.60
C GLU A 98 7.58 21.24 6.02
N ARG A 99 8.60 22.10 6.00
CA ARG A 99 9.88 21.82 6.66
C ARG A 99 9.72 22.31 8.10
N PRO A 100 10.08 21.52 9.14
CA PRO A 100 10.06 22.03 10.50
C PRO A 100 10.85 23.34 10.55
N SER A 101 10.21 24.42 11.00
CA SER A 101 10.85 25.72 11.11
C SER A 101 11.97 25.60 12.14
N ALA A 102 13.22 25.77 11.72
CA ALA A 102 14.39 25.87 12.61
C ALA A 102 14.39 27.16 13.47
N LEU A 103 13.22 27.78 13.68
CA LEU A 103 13.03 29.11 14.26
C LEU A 103 12.26 29.10 15.59
N ASP A 104 11.76 27.95 16.05
CA ASP A 104 11.07 27.88 17.36
C ASP A 104 12.02 27.81 18.56
N ASP A 105 13.34 27.71 18.35
CA ASP A 105 14.35 27.70 19.42
C ASP A 105 14.70 29.11 19.97
N TYR A 106 13.98 30.17 19.57
CA TYR A 106 14.26 31.56 20.00
C TYR A 106 13.18 32.23 20.85
N VAL A 107 12.29 31.48 21.52
CA VAL A 107 11.40 32.06 22.53
C VAL A 107 11.24 31.13 23.74
N SER A 108 12.14 31.26 24.72
CA SER A 108 11.85 31.25 26.17
C SER A 108 13.05 31.74 26.97
#